data_AF-A0A178IIL2-F1
#
_entry.id   AF-A0A178IIL2-F1
#
_cell.length_a   1.000
_cell.length_b   1.000
_cell.length_c   1.000
_cell.angle_alpha   90.00
_cell.angle_beta   90.00
_cell.angle_gamma   90.00
#
_symmetry.space_group_name_H-M   'P 1'
#
loop_
_entity.id
_entity.type
_entity.pdbx_description
1 polymer ?
#
loop_
_entity_poly.entity_id
_entity_poly.type
_entity_poly.pdbx_seq_one_letter_code
_entity_poly.pdbx_strand_id
1 'polypeptide(L)'
;MPTRLEFSRRKDEPFENNATEPPSAALLAAQQVVPFVFNHYTGSAAYRQKINALATRTQVQARDVFDLHHLSHYAAAGRESPPELVEQAIGQLGLISFAMFQDQVVPFLPADLAAHYGTPEAWKTMSEKVWHDLMAALPPSSP
;
A
#
# COMPACT_ATOMS: atom_id res chain seq x y z
N MET A 1 -4.96 25.28 2.50
CA MET A 1 -4.95 24.53 1.22
C MET A 1 -6.27 23.78 1.11
N PRO A 2 -6.97 23.82 -0.04
CA PRO A 2 -8.15 22.98 -0.25
C PRO A 2 -7.74 21.50 -0.34
N THR A 3 -8.56 20.60 0.21
CA THR A 3 -8.35 19.15 0.09
C THR A 3 -8.77 18.69 -1.31
N ARG A 4 -7.86 18.05 -2.05
CA ARG A 4 -8.16 17.43 -3.33
C ARG A 4 -8.96 16.15 -3.09
N LEU A 5 -10.13 16.04 -3.73
CA LEU A 5 -10.98 14.84 -3.70
C LEU A 5 -10.89 14.13 -5.05
N GLU A 6 -10.61 12.83 -5.02
CA GLU A 6 -10.50 11.98 -6.21
C GLU A 6 -11.52 10.84 -6.15
N PHE A 7 -12.21 10.58 -7.26
CA PHE A 7 -13.21 9.53 -7.36
C PHE A 7 -12.77 8.50 -8.39
N SER A 8 -12.55 7.26 -7.95
CA SER A 8 -12.26 6.13 -8.83
C SER A 8 -13.53 5.32 -9.06
N ARG A 9 -13.97 5.19 -10.30
CA ARG A 9 -15.06 4.26 -10.66
C ARG A 9 -14.46 2.89 -10.91
N ARG A 10 -14.91 1.89 -10.16
CA ARG A 10 -14.44 0.51 -10.23
C ARG A 10 -15.66 -0.37 -10.48
N LYS A 11 -16.00 -0.59 -11.75
CA LYS A 11 -17.20 -1.36 -12.10
C LYS A 11 -17.01 -2.87 -11.88
N ASP A 12 -15.77 -3.34 -11.84
CA ASP A 12 -15.43 -4.77 -11.87
C ASP A 12 -14.19 -5.13 -11.01
N GLU A 13 -13.77 -4.28 -10.06
CA GLU A 13 -12.60 -4.61 -9.21
C GLU A 13 -13.01 -5.44 -7.98
N PRO A 14 -12.34 -6.57 -7.70
CA PRO A 14 -12.72 -7.53 -6.65
C PRO A 14 -12.42 -7.05 -5.20
N PHE A 15 -12.20 -5.75 -4.98
CA PHE A 15 -11.79 -5.18 -3.69
C PHE A 15 -12.99 -4.84 -2.79
N GLU A 16 -14.08 -5.60 -2.87
CA GLU A 16 -15.40 -5.26 -2.31
C GLU A 16 -15.49 -5.30 -0.77
N ASN A 17 -14.42 -5.68 -0.08
CA ASN A 17 -14.45 -5.80 1.38
C ASN A 17 -14.30 -4.43 2.04
N ASN A 18 -15.44 -3.83 2.38
CA ASN A 18 -15.54 -2.59 3.13
C ASN A 18 -16.06 -2.82 4.55
N ALA A 19 -15.69 -1.93 5.46
CA ALA A 19 -16.22 -1.84 6.81
C ALA A 19 -16.84 -0.46 7.03
N THR A 20 -17.92 -0.42 7.82
CA THR A 20 -18.54 0.82 8.28
C THR A 20 -18.39 0.91 9.79
N GLU A 21 -17.34 1.59 10.23
CA GLU A 21 -16.96 1.69 11.64
C GLU A 21 -16.38 3.09 11.92
N PRO A 22 -16.31 3.51 13.20
CA PRO A 22 -15.68 4.78 13.54
C PRO A 22 -14.15 4.72 13.41
N PRO A 23 -13.48 5.84 13.11
CA PRO A 23 -12.03 5.93 13.28
C PRO A 23 -11.61 5.65 14.74
N SER A 24 -10.30 5.48 14.95
CA SER A 24 -9.73 5.34 16.31
C SER A 24 -10.27 6.42 17.26
N ALA A 25 -10.84 5.98 18.39
CA ALA A 25 -11.37 6.89 19.42
C ALA A 25 -10.30 7.84 19.96
N ALA A 26 -9.04 7.37 20.07
CA ALA A 26 -7.92 8.20 20.50
C ALA A 26 -7.61 9.31 19.49
N LEU A 27 -7.69 9.02 18.19
CA LEU A 27 -7.51 10.01 17.13
C LEU A 27 -8.62 11.06 17.17
N LEU A 28 -9.87 10.62 17.27
CA LEU A 28 -11.04 11.51 17.36
C LEU A 28 -10.95 12.44 18.58
N ALA A 29 -10.60 11.88 19.74
CA ALA A 29 -10.42 12.65 20.97
C ALA A 29 -9.29 13.69 20.84
N ALA A 30 -8.13 13.30 20.27
CA ALA A 30 -7.01 14.21 20.06
C ALA A 30 -7.35 15.37 19.12
N GLN A 31 -8.25 15.15 18.15
CA GLN A 31 -8.71 16.19 17.21
C GLN A 31 -9.97 16.91 17.68
N GLN A 32 -10.50 16.60 18.87
CA GLN A 32 -11.76 17.15 19.39
C GLN A 32 -12.94 16.98 18.43
N VAL A 33 -12.95 15.87 17.68
CA VAL A 33 -14.01 15.54 16.73
C VAL A 33 -14.98 14.56 17.38
N VAL A 34 -16.28 14.84 17.26
CA VAL A 34 -17.33 13.92 17.73
C VAL A 34 -17.28 12.60 16.94
N PRO A 35 -17.54 11.44 17.57
CA PRO A 35 -17.54 10.17 16.86
C PRO A 35 -18.51 10.15 15.67
N PHE A 36 -18.02 9.64 14.55
CA PHE A 36 -18.80 9.39 13.34
C PHE A 36 -18.39 8.05 12.74
N VAL A 37 -19.30 7.42 12.01
CA VAL A 37 -19.00 6.21 11.23
C VAL A 37 -18.82 6.57 9.77
N PHE A 38 -17.90 5.91 9.09
CA PHE A 38 -17.71 6.08 7.65
C PHE A 38 -17.33 4.76 7.02
N ASN A 39 -17.66 4.62 5.73
CA ASN A 39 -17.33 3.43 4.97
C ASN A 39 -15.89 3.50 4.48
N HIS A 40 -15.09 2.46 4.72
CA HIS A 40 -13.72 2.36 4.23
C HIS A 40 -13.36 0.95 3.82
N TYR A 41 -12.33 0.84 2.98
CA TYR A 41 -11.76 -0.46 2.65
C TYR A 41 -11.17 -1.12 3.90
N THR A 42 -11.42 -2.41 4.05
CA THR A 42 -10.66 -3.25 4.97
C THR A 42 -9.20 -3.27 4.56
N GLY A 43 -8.29 -3.54 5.50
CA GLY A 43 -6.87 -3.60 5.18
C GLY A 43 -6.51 -4.70 4.17
N SER A 44 -7.21 -5.84 4.17
CA SER A 44 -7.09 -6.87 3.13
C SER A 44 -7.48 -6.35 1.74
N ALA A 45 -8.58 -5.60 1.62
CA ALA A 45 -8.95 -4.96 0.35
C ALA A 45 -7.95 -3.88 -0.07
N ALA A 46 -7.48 -3.06 0.88
CA ALA A 46 -6.49 -2.04 0.63
C ALA A 46 -5.16 -2.64 0.14
N TYR A 47 -4.72 -3.76 0.72
CA TYR A 47 -3.51 -4.46 0.29
C TYR A 47 -3.62 -4.91 -1.17
N ARG A 48 -4.69 -5.62 -1.55
CA ARG A 48 -4.92 -6.06 -2.92
C ARG A 48 -5.05 -4.88 -3.91
N GLN A 49 -5.68 -3.80 -3.48
CA GLN A 49 -5.74 -2.56 -4.28
C GLN A 49 -4.34 -1.97 -4.53
N LYS A 50 -3.43 -2.04 -3.54
CA LYS A 50 -2.05 -1.57 -3.72
C LYS A 50 -1.24 -2.46 -4.64
N ILE A 51 -1.46 -3.78 -4.63
CA ILE A 51 -0.88 -4.69 -5.65
C ILE A 51 -1.34 -4.26 -7.04
N ASN A 52 -2.64 -4.03 -7.24
CA ASN A 52 -3.18 -3.57 -8.53
C ASN A 52 -2.60 -2.22 -8.97
N ALA A 53 -2.49 -1.26 -8.05
CA ALA A 53 -1.88 0.04 -8.34
C ALA A 53 -0.41 -0.10 -8.75
N LEU A 54 0.36 -0.91 -8.02
CA LEU A 54 1.77 -1.15 -8.33
C LEU A 54 1.93 -1.84 -9.69
N ALA A 55 1.08 -2.81 -10.02
CA ALA A 55 1.12 -3.52 -11.29
C ALA A 55 0.76 -2.63 -12.48
N THR A 56 -0.33 -1.87 -12.39
CA THR A 56 -1.01 -1.29 -13.56
C THR A 56 -0.70 0.17 -13.83
N ARG A 57 -0.03 0.88 -12.91
CA ARG A 57 0.32 2.28 -13.13
C ARG A 57 1.28 2.45 -14.31
N THR A 58 0.98 3.44 -15.16
CA THR A 58 1.84 3.80 -16.30
C THR A 58 3.22 4.28 -15.87
N GLN A 59 3.31 4.91 -14.70
CA GLN A 59 4.57 5.29 -14.06
C GLN A 59 4.64 4.66 -12.68
N VAL A 60 5.71 3.93 -12.39
CA VAL A 60 5.92 3.32 -11.07
C VAL A 60 6.05 4.37 -9.98
N GLN A 61 5.47 4.08 -8.81
CA GLN A 61 5.46 5.02 -7.70
C GLN A 61 5.89 4.34 -6.41
N ALA A 62 6.90 4.91 -5.75
CA ALA A 62 7.50 4.33 -4.55
C ALA A 62 6.53 4.29 -3.36
N ARG A 63 5.50 5.15 -3.37
CA ARG A 63 4.42 5.16 -2.37
C ARG A 63 3.66 3.85 -2.28
N ASP A 64 3.48 3.11 -3.39
CA ASP A 64 2.77 1.83 -3.33
C ASP A 64 3.57 0.78 -2.56
N VAL A 65 4.90 0.81 -2.69
CA VAL A 65 5.81 -0.08 -1.95
C VAL A 65 5.76 0.24 -0.46
N PHE A 66 5.80 1.53 -0.12
CA PHE A 66 5.68 1.97 1.27
C PHE A 66 4.34 1.56 1.89
N ASP A 67 3.24 1.75 1.16
CA ASP A 67 1.90 1.36 1.61
C ASP A 67 1.77 -0.16 1.76
N LEU A 68 2.29 -0.96 0.82
CA LEU A 68 2.32 -2.43 0.93
C LEU A 68 3.12 -2.87 2.15
N HIS A 69 4.27 -2.26 2.41
CA HIS A 69 5.06 -2.55 3.62
C HIS A 69 4.29 -2.22 4.90
N HIS A 70 3.64 -1.06 4.95
CA HIS A 70 2.79 -0.67 6.09
C HIS A 70 1.62 -1.64 6.30
N LEU A 71 1.03 -2.12 5.22
CA LEU A 71 -0.07 -3.09 5.23
C LEU A 71 0.40 -4.55 5.25
N SER A 72 1.69 -4.83 5.49
CA SER A 72 2.27 -6.18 5.37
C SER A 72 1.62 -7.23 6.28
N HIS A 73 0.98 -6.82 7.38
CA HIS A 73 0.24 -7.74 8.22
C HIS A 73 -1.02 -8.31 7.52
N TYR A 74 -1.48 -7.69 6.44
CA TYR A 74 -2.54 -8.17 5.55
C TYR A 74 -2.00 -8.91 4.30
N ALA A 75 -0.69 -9.19 4.23
CA ALA A 75 -0.06 -9.76 3.03
C ALA A 75 -0.70 -11.06 2.53
N ALA A 76 -1.26 -11.88 3.42
CA ALA A 76 -1.98 -13.11 3.05
C ALA A 76 -3.16 -12.86 2.08
N ALA A 77 -3.78 -11.68 2.14
CA ALA A 77 -4.84 -11.28 1.21
C ALA A 77 -4.32 -11.16 -0.24
N GLY A 78 -3.01 -11.01 -0.44
CA GLY A 78 -2.39 -11.02 -1.77
C GLY A 78 -2.74 -12.26 -2.59
N ARG A 79 -2.96 -13.42 -1.94
CA ARG A 79 -3.33 -14.69 -2.59
C ARG A 79 -4.67 -14.67 -3.31
N GLU A 80 -5.54 -13.72 -2.96
CA GLU A 80 -6.82 -13.50 -3.65
C GLU A 80 -6.68 -12.57 -4.85
N SER A 81 -5.48 -12.04 -5.13
CA SER A 81 -5.21 -11.26 -6.33
C SER A 81 -4.85 -12.18 -7.49
N PRO A 82 -5.18 -11.81 -8.75
CA PRO A 82 -4.78 -12.60 -9.90
C PRO A 82 -3.26 -12.79 -9.97
N PRO A 83 -2.73 -14.01 -10.16
CA PRO A 83 -1.29 -14.27 -10.15
C PRO A 83 -0.50 -13.41 -11.13
N GLU A 84 -1.03 -13.19 -12.33
CA GLU A 84 -0.42 -12.35 -13.37
C GLU A 84 -0.25 -10.89 -12.92
N LEU A 85 -1.17 -10.40 -12.08
CA LEU A 85 -1.13 -9.05 -11.54
C LEU A 85 -0.08 -8.95 -10.42
N VAL A 86 0.07 -10.02 -9.62
CA VAL A 86 1.13 -10.12 -8.62
C VAL A 86 2.51 -10.19 -9.29
N GLU A 87 2.67 -11.00 -10.34
CA GLU A 87 3.90 -11.08 -11.14
C GLU A 87 4.25 -9.72 -11.78
N GLN A 88 3.25 -9.02 -12.31
CA GLN A 88 3.46 -7.67 -12.84
C GLN A 88 3.87 -6.68 -11.75
N ALA A 89 3.24 -6.73 -10.56
CA ALA A 89 3.62 -5.89 -9.42
C ALA A 89 5.07 -6.14 -8.97
N ILE A 90 5.48 -7.41 -8.94
CA ILE A 90 6.86 -7.86 -8.68
C ILE A 90 7.82 -7.26 -9.70
N GLY A 91 7.48 -7.32 -11.00
CA GLY A 91 8.27 -6.70 -12.06
C GLY A 91 8.39 -5.17 -11.90
N GLN A 92 7.29 -4.49 -11.61
CA GLN A 92 7.26 -3.04 -11.40
C GLN A 92 8.02 -2.60 -10.15
N LEU A 93 7.98 -3.40 -9.06
CA LEU A 93 8.78 -3.17 -7.86
C LEU A 93 10.27 -3.06 -8.18
N GLY A 94 10.79 -3.92 -9.06
CA GLY A 94 12.19 -3.92 -9.48
C GLY A 94 12.62 -2.66 -10.25
N LEU A 95 11.68 -1.87 -10.78
CA LEU A 95 11.98 -0.62 -11.49
C LEU A 95 12.04 0.59 -10.55
N ILE A 96 11.61 0.45 -9.30
CA ILE A 96 11.56 1.56 -8.34
C ILE A 96 12.91 1.70 -7.66
N SER A 97 13.55 2.86 -7.86
CA SER A 97 14.83 3.16 -7.22
C SER A 97 14.66 3.84 -5.86
N PHE A 98 15.71 3.77 -5.05
CA PHE A 98 15.78 4.53 -3.79
C PHE A 98 15.62 6.04 -4.00
N ALA A 99 16.17 6.61 -5.07
CA ALA A 99 16.02 8.03 -5.37
C ALA A 99 14.54 8.41 -5.57
N MET A 100 13.75 7.54 -6.21
CA MET A 100 12.30 7.76 -6.35
C MET A 100 11.60 7.72 -4.99
N PHE A 101 12.02 6.83 -4.09
CA PHE A 101 11.49 6.79 -2.72
C PHE A 101 11.84 8.04 -1.90
N GLN A 102 13.08 8.52 -2.01
CA GLN A 102 13.54 9.77 -1.38
C GLN A 102 12.78 11.00 -1.87
N ASP A 103 12.34 11.02 -3.12
CA ASP A 103 11.57 12.13 -3.68
C ASP A 103 10.06 12.03 -3.36
N GLN A 104 9.49 10.82 -3.45
CA GLN A 104 8.04 10.64 -3.42
C GLN A 104 7.47 10.36 -2.02
N VAL A 105 8.29 9.91 -1.06
CA VAL A 105 7.81 9.47 0.26
C VAL A 105 8.47 10.23 1.39
N VAL A 106 9.80 10.23 1.46
CA VAL A 106 10.57 10.81 2.58
C VAL A 106 10.17 12.26 2.93
N PRO A 107 9.90 13.17 1.97
CA PRO A 107 9.56 14.57 2.29
C PRO A 107 8.20 14.73 2.99
N PHE A 108 7.35 13.70 2.94
CA PHE A 108 6.03 13.69 3.58
C PHE A 108 6.04 13.00 4.94
N LEU A 109 7.18 12.47 5.39
CA LEU A 109 7.31 11.83 6.68
C LEU A 109 7.70 12.85 7.76
N PRO A 110 7.23 12.67 9.01
CA PRO A 110 7.81 13.31 10.19
C PRO A 110 9.33 13.12 10.27
N ALA A 111 10.05 14.07 10.87
CA ALA A 111 11.52 14.12 10.81
C ALA A 111 12.22 12.86 11.35
N ASP A 112 11.68 12.26 12.40
CA ASP A 112 12.15 10.99 12.98
C ASP A 112 11.96 9.81 12.02
N LEU A 113 10.79 9.72 11.38
CA LEU A 113 10.52 8.69 10.36
C LEU A 113 11.33 8.94 9.08
N ALA A 114 11.50 10.19 8.67
CA ALA A 114 12.32 10.55 7.52
C ALA A 114 13.78 10.17 7.75
N ALA A 115 14.32 10.38 8.97
CA ALA A 115 15.67 9.95 9.32
C ALA A 115 15.83 8.43 9.30
N HIS A 116 14.81 7.69 9.74
CA HIS A 116 14.82 6.23 9.71
C HIS A 116 14.70 5.66 8.29
N TYR A 117 13.66 6.06 7.55
CA TYR A 117 13.34 5.53 6.23
C TYR A 117 14.21 6.12 5.12
N GLY A 118 14.76 7.31 5.29
CA GLY A 118 15.53 8.03 4.28
C GLY A 118 16.92 7.47 3.97
N THR A 119 17.19 6.20 4.30
CA THR A 119 18.47 5.51 4.08
C THR A 119 18.33 4.41 3.02
N PRO A 120 19.39 4.15 2.22
CA PRO A 120 19.39 3.04 1.26
C PRO A 120 19.12 1.68 1.89
N GLU A 121 19.59 1.48 3.13
CA GLU A 121 19.42 0.24 3.90
C GLU A 121 17.97 0.02 4.26
N ALA A 122 17.27 1.05 4.77
CA ALA A 122 15.85 0.97 5.09
C ALA A 122 15.00 0.70 3.85
N TRP A 123 15.32 1.35 2.73
CA TRP A 123 14.68 1.07 1.44
C TRP A 123 14.88 -0.38 1.01
N LYS A 124 16.12 -0.88 1.08
CA LYS A 124 16.44 -2.26 0.73
C LYS A 124 15.61 -3.23 1.56
N THR A 125 15.65 -3.14 2.88
CA THR A 125 14.89 -4.02 3.78
C THR A 125 13.38 -3.96 3.50
N MET A 126 12.84 -2.76 3.29
CA MET A 126 11.42 -2.58 2.98
C MET A 126 11.05 -3.22 1.64
N SER A 127 11.81 -2.96 0.57
CA SER A 127 11.56 -3.49 -0.76
C SER A 127 11.70 -5.03 -0.79
N GLU A 128 12.67 -5.60 -0.08
CA GLU A 128 12.85 -7.04 0.07
C GLU A 128 11.68 -7.67 0.83
N LYS A 129 11.17 -7.01 1.87
CA LYS A 129 9.99 -7.48 2.61
C LYS A 129 8.75 -7.52 1.71
N VAL A 130 8.49 -6.45 0.95
CA VAL A 130 7.36 -6.39 0.01
C VAL A 130 7.53 -7.44 -1.09
N TRP A 131 8.73 -7.60 -1.62
CA TRP A 131 9.04 -8.67 -2.59
C TRP A 131 8.69 -10.06 -2.04
N HIS A 132 9.12 -10.39 -0.83
CA HIS A 132 8.79 -11.67 -0.19
C HIS A 132 7.29 -11.87 0.02
N ASP A 133 6.58 -10.82 0.45
CA ASP A 133 5.13 -10.88 0.65
C ASP A 133 4.38 -11.14 -0.67
N LEU A 134 4.82 -10.50 -1.77
CA LEU A 134 4.27 -10.73 -3.11
C LEU A 134 4.61 -12.13 -3.63
N MET A 135 5.85 -12.60 -3.47
CA MET A 135 6.24 -13.96 -3.84
C MET A 135 5.43 -15.02 -3.09
N ALA A 136 5.15 -14.81 -1.80
CA ALA A 136 4.33 -15.70 -0.99
C ALA A 136 2.83 -15.67 -1.33
N ALA A 137 2.40 -14.69 -2.13
CA ALA A 137 1.05 -14.60 -2.66
C ALA A 137 0.87 -15.42 -3.95
N LEU A 138 1.94 -15.72 -4.67
CA LEU A 138 1.88 -16.56 -5.87
C LEU A 138 1.59 -18.02 -5.52
N PRO A 139 0.85 -18.75 -6.38
CA PRO A 139 0.70 -20.18 -6.23
C PRO A 139 2.06 -20.88 -6.41
N PRO A 140 2.28 -22.05 -5.77
CA PRO A 140 3.48 -22.83 -5.99
C PRO A 140 3.59 -23.20 -7.47
N SER A 141 4.79 -23.04 -8.06
CA SER A 141 5.07 -23.45 -9.44
C SER A 141 4.69 -24.93 -9.60
N SER A 142 3.82 -25.23 -10.57
CA SER A 142 3.52 -26.62 -10.90
C SER A 142 4.78 -27.27 -11.51
N PRO A 143 5.12 -28.51 -11.11
CA PRO A 143 6.31 -29.22 -11.59
C PRO A 143 6.24 -29.60 -13.07
#